data_AF-A0A2K3K2M3-F1
#
_entry.id   AF-A0A2K3K2M3-F1
#
_cell.length_a   1.000
_cell.length_b   1.000
_cell.length_c   1.000
_cell.angle_alpha   90.00
_cell.angle_beta   90.00
_cell.angle_gamma   90.00
#
_symmetry.space_group_name_H-M   'P 1'
#
loop_
_entity.id
_entity.type
_entity.pdbx_description
1 polymer ?
#
loop_
_entity_poly.entity_id
_entity_poly.type
_entity_poly.pdbx_seq_one_letter_code
_entity_poly.pdbx_strand_id
1 'polypeptide(L)' 'MEEFGMEKLIEVAADLVNDRLPEAREAARSIATSVYEAIIKNVEEVEEKMEVWQSFCHSKLTPINALSILKIVKP' A
#
# COMPACT_ATOMS: atom_id res chain seq x y z
N MET A 1 -11.08 8.75 -9.31
CA MET A 1 -10.83 9.35 -7.97
C MET A 1 -9.43 9.90 -8.03
N GLU A 2 -9.25 11.17 -7.68
CA GLU A 2 -7.92 11.80 -7.70
C GLU A 2 -7.05 11.12 -6.63
N GLU A 3 -6.13 10.22 -7.02
CA GLU A 3 -5.14 9.53 -6.17
C GLU A 3 -4.12 10.49 -5.50
N PHE A 4 -4.47 11.78 -5.41
CA PHE A 4 -3.58 12.83 -4.99
C PHE A 4 -3.13 12.59 -3.55
N GLY A 5 -1.82 12.43 -3.38
CA GLY A 5 -1.20 12.20 -2.08
C GLY A 5 -1.08 10.73 -1.65
N MET A 6 -1.85 9.80 -2.25
CA MET A 6 -1.76 8.36 -1.92
C MET A 6 -0.39 7.79 -2.30
N GLU A 7 0.18 8.26 -3.41
CA GLU A 7 1.55 7.94 -3.82
C GLU A 7 2.56 8.26 -2.72
N LYS A 8 2.47 9.46 -2.10
CA LYS A 8 3.43 9.83 -1.05
C LYS A 8 3.19 9.10 0.26
N LEU A 9 1.93 8.78 0.57
CA LEU A 9 1.63 7.93 1.72
C LEU A 9 2.22 6.53 1.54
N ILE A 10 2.12 5.93 0.35
CA ILE A 10 2.64 4.58 0.12
C ILE A 10 4.17 4.54 0.03
N GLU A 11 4.80 5.59 -0.51
CA GLU A 11 6.26 5.76 -0.44
C GLU A 11 6.75 5.83 1.02
N VAL A 12 6.10 6.66 1.86
CA VAL A 12 6.41 6.74 3.30
C VAL A 12 6.21 5.39 3.98
N ALA A 13 5.11 4.69 3.69
CA ALA A 13 4.90 3.35 4.23
C ALA A 13 6.04 2.40 3.83
N ALA A 14 6.47 2.42 2.56
CA ALA A 14 7.53 1.56 2.07
C ALA A 14 8.86 1.81 2.78
N ASP A 15 9.20 3.07 3.05
CA ASP A 15 10.41 3.44 3.80
C ASP A 15 10.36 2.95 5.26
N LEU A 16 9.17 2.96 5.88
CA LEU A 16 8.97 2.59 7.28
C LEU A 16 8.86 1.08 7.53
N VAL A 17 8.57 0.26 6.51
CA VAL A 17 8.39 -1.21 6.66
C VAL A 17 9.60 -1.89 7.29
N ASN A 18 10.80 -1.41 6.98
CA ASN A 18 12.06 -1.99 7.45
C ASN A 18 12.74 -1.13 8.54
N ASP A 19 12.01 -0.19 9.14
CA ASP A 19 12.54 0.65 10.20
C ASP A 19 12.95 -0.19 11.42
N ARG A 20 13.92 0.30 12.20
CA ARG A 20 14.39 -0.37 13.42
C ARG A 20 13.34 -0.30 14.53
N LEU A 21 12.54 0.76 14.58
CA LEU A 21 11.50 0.96 15.58
C LEU A 21 10.24 0.14 15.24
N PRO A 22 9.72 -0.66 16.18
CA PRO A 22 8.48 -1.42 15.96
C PRO A 22 7.27 -0.52 15.69
N GLU A 23 7.22 0.66 16.29
CA GLU A 23 6.15 1.65 16.11
C GLU A 23 6.13 2.21 14.68
N ALA A 24 7.30 2.47 14.10
CA ALA A 24 7.42 2.91 12.71
C ALA A 24 6.91 1.82 11.74
N ARG A 25 7.26 0.56 11.99
CA ARG A 25 6.74 -0.57 11.20
C ARG A 25 5.23 -0.74 11.35
N GLU A 26 4.67 -0.48 12.53
CA GLU A 26 3.22 -0.51 12.73
C GLU A 26 2.52 0.66 12.01
N ALA A 27 3.10 1.86 12.04
CA ALA A 27 2.62 2.98 11.25
C ALA A 27 2.63 2.67 9.75
N ALA A 28 3.69 2.01 9.25
CA ALA A 28 3.75 1.54 7.87
C ALA A 28 2.58 0.63 7.51
N ARG A 29 2.24 -0.31 8.40
CA ARG A 29 1.10 -1.22 8.21
C ARG A 29 -0.22 -0.46 8.17
N SER A 30 -0.44 0.43 9.12
CA SER A 30 -1.65 1.24 9.19
C SER A 30 -1.83 2.11 7.95
N ILE A 31 -0.78 2.79 7.49
CA ILE A 31 -0.81 3.63 6.28
C ILE A 31 -1.14 2.76 5.05
N ALA A 32 -0.43 1.65 4.85
CA ALA A 32 -0.65 0.78 3.69
C ALA A 32 -2.08 0.24 3.63
N THR A 33 -2.64 -0.18 4.78
CA THR A 33 -4.03 -0.65 4.87
C THR A 33 -5.03 0.46 4.53
N SER A 34 -4.87 1.66 5.08
CA SER A 34 -5.78 2.77 4.79
C SER A 34 -5.72 3.22 3.32
N VAL A 35 -4.53 3.19 2.71
CA VAL A 35 -4.37 3.49 1.28
C VAL A 35 -5.04 2.41 0.43
N TYR A 36 -4.84 1.13 0.77
CA TYR A 36 -5.51 0.03 0.09
C TYR A 36 -7.04 0.19 0.13
N GLU A 37 -7.62 0.35 1.32
CA GLU A 37 -9.07 0.54 1.51
C GLU A 37 -9.62 1.73 0.70
N ALA A 38 -8.86 2.83 0.62
CA ALA A 38 -9.25 4.00 -0.16
C ALA A 38 -9.26 3.73 -1.68
N ILE A 39 -8.28 2.99 -2.18
CA ILE A 39 -8.15 2.64 -3.61
C ILE A 39 -9.24 1.66 -4.03
N ILE A 40 -9.48 0.63 -3.22
CA ILE A 40 -10.41 -0.46 -3.54
C ILE A 40 -11.87 -0.15 -3.19
N LYS A 41 -12.15 1.03 -2.63
CA LYS A 41 -13.49 1.42 -2.13
C LYS A 41 -14.64 1.22 -3.12
N ASN A 42 -14.38 1.44 -4.41
CA ASN A 42 -15.38 1.34 -5.48
C ASN A 42 -15.22 0.07 -6.34
N VAL A 43 -14.36 -0.86 -5.92
CA VAL A 43 -14.16 -2.16 -6.57
C VAL A 43 -14.98 -3.17 -5.78
N GLU A 44 -15.86 -3.91 -6.44
CA GLU A 44 -16.73 -4.88 -5.74
C GLU A 44 -16.08 -6.26 -5.66
N GLU A 45 -15.52 -6.73 -6.78
CA GLU A 45 -14.91 -8.05 -6.95
C GLU A 45 -13.57 -8.18 -6.23
N VAL A 46 -13.38 -9.26 -5.46
CA VAL A 46 -12.19 -9.45 -4.60
C VAL A 46 -10.91 -9.62 -5.42
N GLU A 47 -10.98 -10.37 -6.51
CA GLU A 47 -9.86 -10.58 -7.42
C GLU A 47 -9.41 -9.26 -8.07
N GLU A 48 -10.36 -8.42 -8.47
CA GLU A 48 -10.08 -7.11 -9.07
C GLU A 48 -9.44 -6.15 -8.04
N LYS A 49 -9.84 -6.20 -6.77
CA LYS A 49 -9.21 -5.42 -5.68
C LYS A 49 -7.70 -5.69 -5.59
N MET A 50 -7.32 -6.96 -5.69
CA MET A 50 -5.93 -7.37 -5.63
C MET A 50 -5.16 -6.93 -6.87
N GLU A 51 -5.74 -7.02 -8.06
CA GLU A 51 -5.11 -6.56 -9.31
C GLU A 51 -4.90 -5.03 -9.32
N VAL A 52 -5.91 -4.26 -8.89
CA VAL A 52 -5.83 -2.81 -8.77
C VAL A 52 -4.75 -2.42 -7.75
N TRP A 53 -4.72 -3.09 -6.59
CA TRP A 53 -3.70 -2.83 -5.58
C TRP A 53 -2.28 -3.16 -6.05
N GLN A 54 -2.11 -4.30 -6.73
CA GLN A 54 -0.84 -4.69 -7.34
C GLN A 54 -0.38 -3.67 -8.37
N SER A 55 -1.26 -3.25 -9.27
CA SER A 55 -0.96 -2.28 -10.32
C SER A 55 -0.56 -0.93 -9.71
N PHE A 56 -1.29 -0.46 -8.70
CA PHE A 56 -0.97 0.76 -7.97
C PHE A 56 0.45 0.69 -7.36
N CYS A 57 0.75 -0.36 -6.58
CA CYS A 57 2.05 -0.51 -5.93
C CYS A 57 3.21 -0.53 -6.93
N HIS A 58 3.09 -1.28 -8.04
CA HIS A 58 4.14 -1.34 -9.06
C HIS A 58 4.30 -0.03 -9.84
N SER A 59 3.23 0.75 -9.99
CA SER A 59 3.30 2.04 -10.68
C SER A 59 4.01 3.12 -9.85
N LYS A 60 3.98 3.02 -8.52
CA LYS A 60 4.48 4.05 -7.59
C LYS A 60 5.77 3.69 -6.86
N LEU A 61 6.08 2.40 -6.71
CA LEU A 61 7.21 1.94 -5.92
C LEU A 61 8.21 1.16 -6.77
N THR A 62 9.44 1.06 -6.27
CA THR A 62 10.42 0.13 -6.82
C THR A 62 9.92 -1.32 -6.64
N PRO A 63 10.35 -2.28 -7.48
CA PRO A 63 9.88 -3.67 -7.39
C PRO A 63 10.04 -4.30 -5.99
N ILE A 64 11.14 -3.99 -5.29
CA ILE A 64 11.40 -4.51 -3.93
C ILE A 64 10.42 -3.91 -2.91
N ASN A 65 10.16 -2.61 -3.00
CA ASN A 65 9.25 -1.91 -2.09
C ASN A 65 7.80 -2.32 -2.35
N ALA A 66 7.40 -2.47 -3.62
CA ALA A 66 6.10 -2.99 -4.01
C ALA A 66 5.86 -4.38 -3.39
N LEU A 67 6.80 -5.32 -3.54
CA LEU A 67 6.68 -6.65 -2.95
C LEU A 67 6.57 -6.64 -1.42
N SER A 68 7.24 -5.70 -0.77
CA SER A 68 7.18 -5.55 0.69
C SER A 68 5.80 -5.05 1.14
N ILE A 69 5.25 -4.05 0.45
CA ILE A 69 3.92 -3.48 0.71
C ILE A 69 2.80 -4.50 0.42
N LEU A 70 2.90 -5.24 -0.68
CA LEU A 70 1.88 -6.22 -1.07
C LEU A 70 1.67 -7.33 -0.02
N LYS A 71 2.66 -7.61 0.82
CA LYS A 71 2.56 -8.61 1.89
C LYS A 71 1.88 -8.10 3.16
N ILE A 72 1.72 -6.78 3.30
CA ILE A 72 1.13 -6.14 4.48
C ILE A 72 -0.38 -6.29 4.46
N VAL A 73 -0.97 -5.94 3.33
CA VAL A 73 -2.41 -6.02 3.14
C VAL A 73 -2.75 -7.46 2.83
N LYS A 74 -3.58 -8.08 3.66
CA LYS A 74 -4.21 -9.35 3.37
C LYS A 74 -5.67 -9.09 2.97
N PRO A 75 -6.16 -9.71 1.89
CA PRO A 75 -7.59 -9.72 1.59
C PRO A 75 -8.40 -10.41 2.70
#